data_AF-A0A2H6H7T8-F1
#
_entry.id   AF-A0A2H6H7T8-F1
#
_cell.length_a   1.000
_cell.length_b   1.000
_cell.length_c   1.000
_cell.angle_alpha   90.00
_cell.angle_beta   90.00
_cell.angle_gamma   90.00
#
_symmetry.space_group_name_H-M   'P 1'
#
loop_
_entity.id
_entity.type
_entity.pdbx_description
1 polymer ?
#
loop_
_entity_poly.entity_id
_entity_poly.type
_entity_poly.pdbx_seq_one_letter_code
_entity_poly.pdbx_strand_id
1 'polypeptide(L)'
;MPRRDVRQELLFNFDVRHFAVLKGRWGTSIAALLRRARDLGVMEDRTYVSAMKTLSGRGWCKHGPGDLGPPEAPSLPQTAIQLAENHGARLETVVQDVGLPMD
;
A
#
# COMPACT_ATOMS: atom_id res chain seq x y z
N MET A 1 -3.67 -0.38 5.27
CA MET A 1 -4.24 -1.60 5.86
C MET A 1 -4.37 -1.50 7.39
N PRO A 2 -5.61 -1.37 7.93
CA PRO A 2 -5.86 -1.36 9.37
C PRO A 2 -5.41 -2.65 10.06
N ARG A 3 -4.86 -2.52 11.28
CA ARG A 3 -4.30 -3.67 12.04
C ARG A 3 -5.32 -4.78 12.26
N ARG A 4 -6.54 -4.42 12.69
CA ARG A 4 -7.58 -5.39 13.07
C ARG A 4 -7.97 -6.28 11.90
N ASP A 5 -8.18 -5.67 10.74
CA ASP A 5 -8.73 -6.34 9.57
C ASP A 5 -7.65 -7.23 8.92
N VAL A 6 -6.48 -6.65 8.62
CA VAL A 6 -5.42 -7.38 7.91
C VAL A 6 -4.87 -8.55 8.73
N ARG A 7 -4.86 -8.46 10.07
CA ARG A 7 -4.35 -9.54 10.94
C ARG A 7 -5.09 -10.86 10.72
N GLN A 8 -6.40 -10.81 10.46
CA GLN A 8 -7.23 -12.01 10.29
C GLN A 8 -6.98 -12.74 8.97
N GLU A 9 -6.33 -12.06 8.03
CA GLU A 9 -6.13 -12.53 6.67
C GLU A 9 -4.69 -12.96 6.39
N LEU A 10 -3.73 -12.47 7.18
CA LEU A 10 -2.32 -12.79 7.00
C LEU A 10 -2.03 -14.23 7.43
N LEU A 11 -1.15 -14.88 6.68
CA LEU A 11 -0.71 -16.23 6.99
C LEU A 11 0.62 -16.21 7.74
N PHE A 12 0.81 -17.19 8.63
CA PHE A 12 2.07 -17.44 9.29
C PHE A 12 3.16 -17.87 8.28
N ASN A 13 2.80 -18.73 7.32
CA ASN A 13 3.69 -19.19 6.25
C ASN A 13 3.49 -18.39 4.96
N PHE A 14 4.53 -18.34 4.13
CA PHE A 14 4.44 -17.67 2.85
C PHE A 14 3.79 -18.55 1.78
N ASP A 15 2.58 -18.16 1.37
CA ASP A 15 1.92 -18.66 0.15
C ASP A 15 1.72 -17.50 -0.83
N VAL A 16 2.48 -17.53 -1.92
CA VAL A 16 2.42 -16.47 -2.93
C VAL A 16 1.03 -16.23 -3.50
N ARG A 17 0.19 -17.27 -3.67
CA ARG A 17 -1.14 -17.10 -4.27
C ARG A 17 -2.05 -16.33 -3.33
N HIS A 18 -2.04 -16.70 -2.06
CA HIS A 18 -2.78 -16.01 -1.02
C HIS A 18 -2.35 -14.55 -0.90
N PHE A 19 -1.05 -14.30 -0.83
CA PHE A 19 -0.53 -12.94 -0.75
C PHE A 19 -0.77 -12.12 -2.02
N ALA A 20 -0.89 -12.74 -3.20
CA ALA A 20 -1.28 -12.05 -4.44
C ALA A 20 -2.75 -11.59 -4.39
N VAL A 21 -3.65 -12.41 -3.82
CA VAL A 21 -5.06 -12.02 -3.59
C VAL A 21 -5.12 -10.86 -2.60
N LEU A 22 -4.38 -10.95 -1.48
CA LEU A 22 -4.31 -9.86 -0.50
C LEU A 22 -3.70 -8.59 -1.09
N LYS A 23 -2.72 -8.70 -1.99
CA LYS A 23 -2.16 -7.55 -2.73
C LYS A 23 -3.27 -6.79 -3.44
N GLY A 24 -4.12 -7.48 -4.20
CA GLY A 24 -5.27 -6.87 -4.88
C GLY A 24 -6.25 -6.22 -3.91
N ARG A 25 -6.63 -6.93 -2.84
CA ARG A 25 -7.57 -6.40 -1.83
C ARG A 25 -7.05 -5.15 -1.10
N TRP A 26 -5.77 -5.13 -0.77
CA TRP A 26 -5.17 -4.10 0.08
C TRP A 26 -4.45 -3.00 -0.71
N GLY A 27 -4.39 -3.09 -2.05
CA GLY A 27 -3.76 -2.09 -2.89
C GLY A 27 -2.25 -1.92 -2.62
N THR A 28 -1.56 -2.97 -2.20
CA THR A 28 -0.16 -2.87 -1.74
C THR A 28 0.74 -3.97 -2.29
N SER A 29 2.04 -3.92 -2.03
CA SER A 29 2.97 -4.97 -2.49
C SER A 29 2.93 -6.21 -1.60
N ILE A 30 3.28 -7.37 -2.16
CA ILE A 30 3.46 -8.60 -1.37
C ILE A 30 4.52 -8.40 -0.28
N ALA A 31 5.59 -7.65 -0.58
CA ALA A 31 6.63 -7.33 0.40
C ALA A 31 6.08 -6.51 1.58
N ALA A 32 5.18 -5.55 1.34
CA ALA A 32 4.52 -4.78 2.38
C ALA A 32 3.60 -5.67 3.25
N LEU A 33 2.89 -6.63 2.66
CA LEU A 33 2.08 -7.60 3.40
C LEU A 33 2.93 -8.52 4.26
N LEU A 34 4.08 -9.00 3.77
CA LEU A 34 5.02 -9.79 4.56
C LEU A 34 5.61 -9.00 5.73
N ARG A 35 6.02 -7.75 5.49
CA ARG A 35 6.42 -6.82 6.55
C ARG A 35 5.32 -6.68 7.60
N ARG A 36 4.07 -6.53 7.14
CA ARG A 36 2.93 -6.41 8.05
C ARG A 36 2.67 -7.69 8.87
N ALA A 37 2.81 -8.86 8.26
CA ALA A 37 2.69 -10.14 8.98
C ALA A 37 3.73 -10.25 10.10
N ARG A 38 4.97 -9.82 9.83
CA ARG A 38 6.03 -9.73 10.84
C ARG A 38 5.70 -8.72 11.93
N ASP A 39 5.38 -7.48 11.58
CA ASP A 39 5.12 -6.39 12.54
C ASP A 39 3.94 -6.70 13.48
N LEU A 40 2.98 -7.49 13.01
CA LEU A 40 1.85 -7.94 13.80
C LEU A 40 2.14 -9.22 14.60
N GLY A 41 3.30 -9.85 14.42
CA GLY A 41 3.65 -11.12 15.06
C GLY A 41 2.80 -12.30 14.57
N VAL A 42 2.27 -12.22 13.35
CA VAL A 42 1.60 -13.34 12.66
C VAL A 42 2.64 -14.25 12.01
N MET A 43 3.75 -13.68 11.54
CA MET A 43 4.85 -14.41 10.90
C MET A 43 6.12 -14.22 11.72
N GLU A 44 6.83 -15.31 11.99
CA GLU A 44 8.14 -15.25 12.65
C GLU A 44 9.22 -14.61 11.76
N ASP A 45 10.23 -14.02 12.39
CA ASP A 45 11.35 -13.35 11.72
C ASP A 45 12.06 -14.26 10.70
N ARG A 46 12.28 -15.53 11.05
CA ARG A 46 12.93 -16.50 10.15
C ARG A 46 12.08 -16.77 8.89
N THR A 47 10.78 -16.93 9.06
CA THR A 47 9.84 -17.15 7.96
C THR A 47 9.75 -15.92 7.07
N TYR A 48 9.69 -14.73 7.66
CA TYR A 48 9.73 -13.46 6.95
C TYR A 48 11.00 -13.32 6.09
N VAL A 49 12.18 -13.57 6.67
CA VAL A 49 13.46 -13.49 5.93
C VAL A 49 13.49 -14.49 4.77
N SER A 50 13.02 -15.72 4.99
CA SER A 50 12.93 -16.73 3.93
C SER A 50 11.99 -16.29 2.81
N ALA A 51 10.80 -15.79 3.15
CA ALA A 51 9.82 -15.29 2.19
C ALA A 51 10.36 -14.12 1.35
N MET A 52 11.03 -13.16 1.99
CA MET A 52 11.67 -12.04 1.31
C MET A 52 12.79 -12.49 0.35
N LYS A 53 13.58 -13.50 0.74
CA LYS A 53 14.58 -14.10 -0.17
C LYS A 53 13.92 -14.74 -1.39
N THR A 54 12.83 -15.49 -1.18
CA THR A 54 12.07 -16.09 -2.29
C THR A 54 11.51 -15.02 -3.24
N LEU A 55 10.96 -13.93 -2.72
CA LEU A 55 10.47 -12.81 -3.52
C LEU A 55 11.57 -12.17 -4.36
N SER A 56 12.70 -11.84 -3.73
CA SER A 56 13.83 -11.22 -4.41
C SER A 56 14.43 -12.14 -5.46
N GLY A 57 14.65 -13.42 -5.13
CA GLY A 57 15.21 -14.42 -6.04
C GLY A 57 14.35 -14.67 -7.27
N ARG A 58 13.04 -14.39 -7.20
CA ARG A 58 12.09 -14.48 -8.32
C ARG A 58 11.81 -13.14 -9.02
N GLY A 59 12.44 -12.04 -8.58
CA GLY A 59 12.19 -10.71 -9.12
C GLY A 59 10.82 -10.11 -8.77
N TRP A 60 10.08 -10.74 -7.85
CA TRP A 60 8.69 -10.38 -7.51
C TRP A 60 8.55 -9.14 -6.64
N CYS A 61 9.65 -8.58 -6.12
CA CYS A 61 9.62 -7.31 -5.43
C CYS A 61 9.16 -6.15 -6.34
N LYS A 62 9.45 -6.23 -7.65
CA LYS A 62 9.08 -5.21 -8.65
C LYS A 62 7.87 -5.65 -9.47
N HIS A 63 7.90 -6.88 -9.98
CA HIS A 63 6.86 -7.45 -10.84
C HIS A 63 6.33 -8.75 -10.22
N GLY A 64 5.70 -8.61 -9.07
CA GLY A 64 5.10 -9.74 -8.35
C GLY A 64 3.82 -10.24 -9.02
N PRO A 65 3.39 -11.47 -8.71
CA PRO A 65 2.13 -12.01 -9.18
C PRO A 65 0.94 -11.24 -8.63
N GLY A 66 -0.13 -11.19 -9.43
CA GLY A 66 -1.32 -10.38 -9.16
C GLY A 66 -1.15 -8.96 -9.70
N ASP A 67 -2.18 -8.50 -10.40
CA ASP A 67 -2.26 -7.13 -10.90
C ASP A 67 -3.01 -6.25 -9.89
N LEU A 68 -2.54 -5.01 -9.70
CA LEU A 68 -3.27 -3.99 -8.92
C LEU A 68 -4.25 -3.20 -9.79
N GLY A 69 -4.22 -3.43 -11.11
CA GLY A 69 -4.97 -2.65 -12.07
C GLY A 69 -4.30 -1.29 -12.33
N PRO A 70 -5.01 -0.38 -13.01
CA PRO A 70 -4.49 0.94 -13.28
C PRO A 70 -4.24 1.71 -11.97
N PRO A 71 -3.28 2.66 -11.97
CA PRO A 71 -3.10 3.57 -10.85
C PRO A 71 -4.42 4.26 -10.47
N GLU A 72 -4.61 4.49 -9.17
CA GLU A 72 -5.75 5.27 -8.70
C GLU A 72 -5.76 6.67 -9.35
N ALA A 73 -6.95 7.13 -9.73
CA ALA A 73 -7.19 8.47 -10.24
C ALA A 73 -8.07 9.24 -9.23
N PRO A 74 -7.51 9.71 -8.11
CA PRO A 74 -8.30 10.34 -7.05
C PRO A 74 -8.87 11.69 -7.53
N SER A 75 -10.19 11.84 -7.45
CA SER A 75 -10.88 13.09 -7.81
C SER A 75 -10.93 14.11 -6.67
N LEU A 76 -10.83 13.66 -5.41
CA LEU A 76 -11.00 14.51 -4.24
C LEU A 76 -10.04 15.72 -4.20
N PRO A 77 -8.73 15.59 -4.48
CA PRO A 77 -7.83 16.74 -4.50
C PRO A 77 -8.25 17.78 -5.54
N GLN A 78 -8.62 17.33 -6.73
CA GLN A 78 -9.09 18.20 -7.81
C GLN A 78 -10.37 18.95 -7.39
N THR A 79 -11.33 18.24 -6.81
CA THR A 79 -12.58 18.85 -6.32
C THR A 79 -12.33 19.83 -5.17
N ALA A 80 -11.41 19.51 -4.26
CA ALA A 80 -11.04 20.39 -3.14
C ALA A 80 -10.41 21.70 -3.63
N ILE A 81 -9.50 21.63 -4.61
CA ILE A 81 -8.89 22.81 -5.24
C ILE A 81 -9.97 23.68 -5.91
N GLN A 82 -10.83 23.08 -6.72
CA GLN A 82 -11.93 23.80 -7.40
C GLN A 82 -12.85 24.50 -6.41
N LEU A 83 -13.21 23.83 -5.32
CA LEU A 83 -14.03 24.42 -4.26
C LEU A 83 -13.32 25.61 -3.61
N ALA A 84 -12.04 25.47 -3.29
CA ALA A 84 -11.24 26.53 -2.68
C ALA A 84 -11.14 27.77 -3.60
N GLU A 85 -10.89 27.56 -4.90
CA GLU A 85 -10.85 28.64 -5.90
C GLU A 85 -12.19 29.36 -6.02
N ASN A 86 -13.30 28.63 -6.03
CA ASN A 86 -14.66 29.21 -6.06
C ASN A 86 -14.95 30.09 -4.83
N HIS A 87 -14.25 29.87 -3.72
CA HIS A 87 -14.34 30.67 -2.50
C HIS A 87 -13.20 31.70 -2.35
N GLY A 88 -12.43 31.95 -3.43
CA GLY A 88 -11.41 32.99 -3.49
C GLY A 88 -10.05 32.61 -2.88
N ALA A 89 -9.86 31.33 -2.51
CA ALA A 89 -8.56 30.83 -2.12
C ALA A 89 -7.68 30.63 -3.36
N ARG A 90 -6.39 30.95 -3.24
CA ARG A 90 -5.42 30.63 -4.28
C ARG A 90 -4.80 29.26 -4.01
N LEU A 91 -4.44 28.55 -5.07
CA LEU A 91 -3.83 27.23 -4.98
C LEU A 91 -2.61 27.24 -4.06
N GLU A 92 -1.76 28.28 -4.14
CA GLU A 92 -0.57 28.39 -3.30
C GLU A 92 -0.92 28.45 -1.81
N THR A 93 -1.99 29.16 -1.46
CA THR A 93 -2.49 29.24 -0.07
C THR A 93 -3.01 27.90 0.41
N VAL A 94 -3.76 27.19 -0.44
CA VAL A 94 -4.29 25.86 -0.10
C VAL A 94 -3.15 24.87 0.14
N VAL A 95 -2.16 24.81 -0.76
CA VAL A 95 -1.03 23.88 -0.63
C VAL A 95 -0.22 24.17 0.64
N GLN A 96 0.00 25.45 0.96
CA GLN A 96 0.70 25.88 2.17
C GLN A 96 -0.09 25.54 3.46
N ASP A 97 -1.42 25.70 3.46
CA ASP A 97 -2.26 25.44 4.63
C ASP A 97 -2.44 23.93 4.92
N VAL A 98 -2.48 23.08 3.88
CA VAL A 98 -2.68 21.62 4.05
C VAL A 98 -1.36 20.86 4.21
N GLY A 99 -0.21 21.54 4.13
CA GLY A 99 1.11 20.95 4.33
C GLY A 99 1.52 19.97 3.23
N LEU A 100 1.04 20.19 2.01
CA LEU A 100 1.44 19.40 0.83
C LEU A 100 2.79 19.92 0.29
N PRO A 101 3.68 19.04 -0.22
CA PRO A 101 4.93 19.45 -0.85
C PRO A 101 4.69 20.34 -2.09
N MET A 102 5.61 21.28 -2.35
CA MET A 102 5.50 22.33 -3.39
C MET A 102 6.29 22.00 -4.67
N ASP A 103 6.81 20.79 -4.75
CA ASP A 103 7.78 20.29 -5.74
C ASP A 103 7.16 19.34 -6.78
#